data_AF-A0A954PAH8-F1
#
_entry.id   AF-A0A954PAH8-F1
#
_cell.length_a   1.000
_cell.length_b   1.000
_cell.length_c   1.000
_cell.angle_alpha   90.00
_cell.angle_beta   90.00
_cell.angle_gamma   90.00
#
_symmetry.space_group_name_H-M   'P 1'
#
loop_
_entity.id
_entity.type
_entity.pdbx_description
1 polymer ?
#
loop_
_entity_poly.entity_id
_entity_poly.type
_entity_poly.pdbx_seq_one_letter_code
_entity_poly.pdbx_strand_id
1 'polypeptide(L)'
;MSMKTLRNQFLWIPLCAITVAHFGCGRQDAPFQEVGSAIQSPDEQRPDSDEVDVDSTAPLPSMQEDAPSNPPTSEERPDEVSRGLPNFGAPNLQPPMEKSAAPMAEVEKPAPTPLAEGYAEVKVFYGTDRAPVVAGLDGFRKIAATFATSFMSAAVALLLFISARFVKSRRLLLGTLTVLSSAATVFLAYGTLHRLNRQRVAAERDSIYYGTVRGELEYGVATVSIPVAHEMGKLEAPSILRLEFKEDPTQHVVLLNVSRRSEEVFFLELDDKMRESSERELFLFVHGFNLTFEDAVRRTAQIAYDMEFTGAPIAYSWPSQGSILGYTADEESIKYTTEHLKEFILTIKNKNPTATINLVAHSMGNRAMTVVLKEIAIAQGQTDSPAKMFNEVVLAAPDVDADVFKQRIVSKPSIMNVANRVTLYASSNDKALLMSKRVHGFRRAGESGDGLVVIPGVDTIDVSQIDLSILGHNYYGDNQAIIQDLKHAMILRKDAGQRQWLRAMDFADELKYWFYPKSVGPSPEVP
;
A
#
# COMPACT_ATOMS: atom_id res chain seq x y z
N MET A 1 -52.87 15.74 36.35
CA MET A 1 -52.13 14.70 37.11
C MET A 1 -51.11 14.09 36.13
N SER A 2 -49.86 14.04 36.55
CA SER A 2 -48.64 14.03 35.72
C SER A 2 -47.90 12.68 35.81
N MET A 3 -46.96 12.49 34.87
CA MET A 3 -45.69 11.77 34.99
C MET A 3 -45.64 10.22 34.92
N LYS A 4 -44.76 9.78 33.99
CA LYS A 4 -43.58 8.88 34.16
C LYS A 4 -43.88 7.56 34.91
N THR A 5 -43.62 6.39 34.34
CA THR A 5 -42.30 5.71 34.42
C THR A 5 -42.40 4.37 33.68
N LEU A 6 -41.59 4.12 32.66
CA LEU A 6 -41.07 2.78 32.34
C LEU A 6 -39.86 2.95 31.43
N ARG A 7 -38.70 2.97 32.09
CA ARG A 7 -37.34 3.11 31.57
C ARG A 7 -36.62 1.82 31.93
N ASN A 8 -35.83 1.30 30.99
CA ASN A 8 -34.80 0.26 31.13
C ASN A 8 -35.25 -1.17 31.45
N GLN A 9 -35.07 -2.08 30.49
CA GLN A 9 -34.26 -3.31 30.63
C GLN A 9 -34.26 -4.08 29.29
N PHE A 10 -33.32 -3.74 28.39
CA PHE A 10 -32.80 -4.71 27.42
C PHE A 10 -31.28 -4.68 27.56
N LEU A 11 -30.77 -5.71 28.24
CA LEU A 11 -29.36 -5.95 28.44
C LEU A 11 -28.69 -6.28 27.09
N TRP A 12 -27.62 -5.56 26.84
CA TRP A 12 -26.57 -5.90 25.90
C TRP A 12 -25.84 -7.18 26.36
N ILE A 13 -25.67 -8.14 25.45
CA ILE A 13 -24.75 -9.28 25.65
C ILE A 13 -23.49 -9.00 24.82
N PRO A 14 -22.30 -8.87 25.46
CA PRO A 14 -21.04 -8.72 24.73
C PRO A 14 -20.51 -10.11 24.32
N LEU A 15 -20.27 -10.31 23.03
CA LEU A 15 -19.59 -11.50 22.49
C LEU A 15 -18.08 -11.23 22.37
N CYS A 16 -17.34 -11.51 23.44
CA CYS A 16 -15.89 -11.66 23.42
C CYS A 16 -15.48 -12.77 24.41
N ALA A 17 -14.98 -13.90 23.88
CA ALA A 17 -13.90 -14.74 24.43
C ALA A 17 -13.97 -16.14 23.79
N ILE A 18 -13.07 -16.43 22.85
CA ILE A 18 -12.70 -17.81 22.53
C ILE A 18 -11.26 -17.98 23.01
N THR A 19 -11.13 -18.55 24.20
CA THR A 19 -9.85 -19.03 24.75
C THR A 19 -9.78 -20.53 24.53
N VAL A 20 -8.71 -20.99 23.88
CA VAL A 20 -8.38 -22.40 23.68
C VAL A 20 -7.90 -22.99 25.01
N ALA A 21 -8.63 -23.97 25.55
CA ALA A 21 -8.24 -24.68 26.77
C ALA A 21 -7.33 -25.87 26.44
N HIS A 22 -6.14 -25.89 27.05
CA HIS A 22 -5.25 -27.05 27.16
C HIS A 22 -5.79 -28.03 28.21
N PHE A 23 -5.68 -29.33 27.92
CA PHE A 23 -5.93 -30.43 28.85
C PHE A 23 -4.81 -30.52 29.90
N GLY A 24 -5.16 -30.47 31.18
CA GLY A 24 -4.28 -30.79 32.30
C GLY A 24 -5.05 -31.54 33.38
N CYS A 25 -4.77 -32.83 33.52
CA CYS A 25 -5.33 -33.71 34.54
C CYS A 25 -4.56 -33.51 35.86
N GLY A 26 -5.26 -33.36 36.99
CA GLY A 26 -4.68 -33.02 38.29
C GLY A 26 -4.43 -34.20 39.22
N ARG A 27 -3.51 -33.98 40.19
CA ARG A 27 -3.49 -34.45 41.60
C ARG A 27 -2.22 -33.87 42.27
N GLN A 28 -2.38 -32.91 43.20
CA GLN A 28 -2.43 -33.01 44.68
C GLN A 28 -1.06 -33.15 45.39
N ASP A 29 -0.71 -32.07 46.12
CA ASP A 29 -0.12 -31.93 47.48
C ASP A 29 1.02 -32.88 47.91
N ALA A 30 2.17 -32.51 48.51
CA ALA A 30 2.63 -31.38 49.34
C ALA A 30 4.19 -31.44 49.46
N PRO A 31 4.89 -30.57 50.22
CA PRO A 31 6.31 -30.19 50.02
C PRO A 31 7.33 -31.04 50.79
N PHE A 32 8.63 -30.99 50.43
CA PHE A 32 9.80 -30.81 51.33
C PHE A 32 11.18 -30.99 50.63
N GLN A 33 12.12 -30.09 51.03
CA GLN A 33 13.58 -30.21 51.21
C GLN A 33 14.60 -30.41 50.05
N GLU A 34 15.54 -29.45 50.01
CA GLU A 34 16.91 -29.59 49.48
C GLU A 34 17.70 -30.71 50.17
N VAL A 35 18.43 -31.50 49.40
CA VAL A 35 19.74 -32.06 49.76
C VAL A 35 20.57 -32.22 48.47
N GLY A 36 21.77 -31.66 48.44
CA GLY A 36 22.77 -31.95 47.42
C GLY A 36 23.69 -33.09 47.85
N SER A 37 24.24 -33.84 46.89
CA SER A 37 25.63 -34.33 46.93
C SER A 37 25.98 -35.11 45.66
N ALA A 38 27.20 -34.90 45.20
CA ALA A 38 27.91 -35.61 44.14
C ALA A 38 28.08 -37.12 44.42
N ILE A 39 28.41 -37.90 43.37
CA ILE A 39 29.65 -38.70 43.25
C ILE A 39 29.57 -39.68 42.04
N GLN A 40 30.55 -39.51 41.15
CA GLN A 40 31.38 -40.44 40.34
C GLN A 40 30.83 -41.70 39.63
N SER A 41 31.32 -41.82 38.38
CA SER A 41 31.42 -42.99 37.47
C SER A 41 32.22 -44.17 38.05
N PRO A 42 32.22 -45.35 37.38
CA PRO A 42 33.41 -45.69 36.55
C PRO A 42 33.17 -46.56 35.27
N ASP A 43 34.05 -46.33 34.28
CA ASP A 43 34.88 -47.24 33.44
C ASP A 43 34.31 -48.51 32.76
N GLU A 44 34.39 -48.58 31.41
CA GLU A 44 35.35 -49.35 30.56
C GLU A 44 34.90 -50.81 30.32
N GLN A 45 35.08 -51.48 29.18
CA GLN A 45 36.17 -51.43 28.20
C GLN A 45 35.77 -52.18 26.90
N ARG A 46 36.52 -51.86 25.85
CA ARG A 46 36.57 -52.44 24.49
C ARG A 46 37.12 -53.89 24.48
N PRO A 47 37.17 -54.57 23.31
CA PRO A 47 38.50 -54.65 22.66
C PRO A 47 38.51 -54.48 21.12
N ASP A 48 39.67 -53.98 20.67
CA ASP A 48 40.28 -53.96 19.33
C ASP A 48 40.59 -55.40 18.82
N SER A 49 41.06 -55.71 17.60
CA SER A 49 42.17 -55.18 16.77
C SER A 49 42.10 -55.82 15.34
N ASP A 50 42.83 -55.47 14.26
CA ASP A 50 44.28 -55.27 13.98
C ASP A 50 44.44 -54.47 12.65
N GLU A 51 45.26 -53.40 12.58
CA GLU A 51 46.66 -53.25 12.07
C GLU A 51 46.86 -53.26 10.52
N VAL A 52 47.77 -52.50 9.84
CA VAL A 52 48.71 -51.37 10.09
C VAL A 52 49.27 -50.89 8.70
N ASP A 53 49.46 -49.56 8.56
CA ASP A 53 50.42 -48.68 7.82
C ASP A 53 51.01 -49.00 6.40
N VAL A 54 51.29 -47.96 5.56
CA VAL A 54 52.52 -47.11 5.53
C VAL A 54 52.45 -45.92 4.52
N ASP A 55 52.95 -44.76 4.98
CA ASP A 55 53.75 -43.68 4.34
C ASP A 55 53.19 -42.41 3.65
N SER A 56 54.00 -41.36 3.85
CA SER A 56 53.95 -39.92 3.65
C SER A 56 54.31 -39.45 2.22
N THR A 57 53.84 -38.26 1.81
CA THR A 57 54.71 -37.14 1.33
C THR A 57 53.92 -35.87 0.90
N ALA A 58 54.27 -34.74 1.55
CA ALA A 58 54.45 -33.37 1.01
C ALA A 58 53.26 -32.37 0.76
N PRO A 59 53.50 -31.02 0.84
CA PRO A 59 52.57 -30.02 1.40
C PRO A 59 52.18 -28.80 0.49
N LEU A 60 51.33 -27.90 1.05
CA LEU A 60 50.84 -26.57 0.56
C LEU A 60 51.93 -25.51 0.26
N PRO A 61 51.64 -24.48 -0.58
CA PRO A 61 51.79 -23.05 -0.18
C PRO A 61 50.73 -22.06 -0.80
N SER A 62 50.11 -21.11 -0.05
CA SER A 62 50.46 -19.67 0.25
C SER A 62 50.26 -18.66 -0.91
N MET A 63 49.34 -17.69 -0.87
CA MET A 63 49.35 -16.33 -0.25
C MET A 63 49.59 -15.17 -1.26
N GLN A 64 48.70 -14.16 -1.17
CA GLN A 64 48.90 -12.70 -1.28
C GLN A 64 48.68 -11.85 -2.56
N GLU A 65 48.27 -10.62 -2.23
CA GLU A 65 47.65 -9.46 -2.92
C GLU A 65 48.58 -8.70 -3.90
N ASP A 66 48.03 -7.88 -4.82
CA ASP A 66 48.08 -6.39 -4.76
C ASP A 66 47.69 -5.64 -6.07
N ALA A 67 47.40 -4.34 -5.87
CA ALA A 67 46.76 -3.27 -6.66
C ALA A 67 47.42 -2.77 -7.99
N PRO A 68 46.78 -1.82 -8.73
CA PRO A 68 47.33 -1.22 -9.96
C PRO A 68 47.98 0.16 -9.77
N SER A 69 48.95 0.49 -10.63
CA SER A 69 49.64 1.80 -10.72
C SER A 69 49.75 2.29 -12.19
N ASN A 70 49.66 3.61 -12.38
CA ASN A 70 49.90 4.39 -13.63
C ASN A 70 51.34 5.00 -13.63
N PRO A 71 51.76 5.83 -14.63
CA PRO A 71 52.29 5.58 -15.98
C PRO A 71 53.77 6.07 -16.13
N PRO A 72 54.37 6.17 -17.35
CA PRO A 72 54.66 7.52 -17.91
C PRO A 72 54.74 7.66 -19.46
N THR A 73 54.91 8.93 -19.87
CA THR A 73 55.04 9.65 -21.16
C THR A 73 56.27 9.39 -22.05
N SER A 74 56.17 9.63 -23.38
CA SER A 74 56.97 10.61 -24.20
C SER A 74 56.78 10.48 -25.74
N GLU A 75 56.57 11.63 -26.41
CA GLU A 75 57.06 12.19 -27.73
C GLU A 75 57.14 11.28 -28.98
N GLU A 76 56.63 11.65 -30.18
CA GLU A 76 57.15 12.70 -31.11
C GLU A 76 56.07 13.21 -32.11
N ARG A 77 56.31 14.41 -32.67
CA ARG A 77 55.62 15.10 -33.79
C ARG A 77 56.51 15.02 -35.06
N PRO A 78 56.03 15.19 -36.32
CA PRO A 78 55.82 16.55 -36.86
C PRO A 78 54.78 16.77 -38.01
N ASP A 79 54.49 18.07 -38.24
CA ASP A 79 54.13 18.83 -39.46
C ASP A 79 52.76 18.76 -40.19
N GLU A 80 51.89 19.71 -39.81
CA GLU A 80 51.33 20.86 -40.55
C GLU A 80 50.97 20.78 -42.08
N VAL A 81 49.67 20.89 -42.42
CA VAL A 81 49.16 21.77 -43.51
C VAL A 81 47.76 22.32 -43.16
N SER A 82 47.66 23.65 -43.31
CA SER A 82 46.58 24.60 -42.99
C SER A 82 45.31 24.51 -43.85
N ARG A 83 44.14 24.84 -43.25
CA ARG A 83 43.01 25.57 -43.90
C ARG A 83 42.00 26.13 -42.89
N GLY A 84 42.18 27.41 -42.56
CA GLY A 84 41.18 28.49 -42.43
C GLY A 84 39.91 28.31 -41.59
N LEU A 85 39.85 29.02 -40.45
CA LEU A 85 38.63 29.45 -39.77
C LEU A 85 38.55 31.00 -39.77
N PRO A 86 37.39 31.62 -40.07
CA PRO A 86 37.25 33.06 -39.99
C PRO A 86 36.88 33.57 -38.58
N ASN A 87 37.44 34.73 -38.30
CA ASN A 87 37.37 35.58 -37.12
C ASN A 87 35.97 36.24 -36.95
N PHE A 88 35.42 36.23 -35.73
CA PHE A 88 34.33 37.13 -35.35
C PHE A 88 34.64 37.78 -34.00
N GLY A 89 34.80 39.09 -34.03
CA GLY A 89 35.09 39.94 -32.87
C GLY A 89 33.90 40.08 -31.92
N ALA A 90 34.24 40.39 -30.67
CA ALA A 90 33.32 40.70 -29.60
C ALA A 90 32.53 42.01 -29.85
N PRO A 91 31.29 42.09 -29.37
CA PRO A 91 30.73 43.37 -28.98
C PRO A 91 30.17 43.39 -27.54
N ASN A 92 30.69 44.36 -26.79
CA ASN A 92 30.00 45.33 -25.94
C ASN A 92 28.80 44.89 -25.08
N LEU A 93 29.01 44.92 -23.75
CA LEU A 93 27.98 44.84 -22.72
C LEU A 93 27.26 46.19 -22.58
N GLN A 94 25.95 46.22 -22.88
CA GLN A 94 25.00 47.20 -22.37
C GLN A 94 23.87 46.47 -21.63
N PRO A 95 23.34 47.01 -20.51
CA PRO A 95 22.30 46.35 -19.72
C PRO A 95 20.93 46.55 -20.39
N PRO A 96 20.07 45.52 -20.52
CA PRO A 96 18.75 45.73 -21.08
C PRO A 96 17.74 46.19 -20.03
N MET A 97 16.96 47.17 -20.48
CA MET A 97 15.88 47.93 -19.86
C MET A 97 14.79 47.10 -19.16
N GLU A 98 14.27 47.69 -18.09
CA GLU A 98 12.96 47.43 -17.48
C GLU A 98 11.86 47.33 -18.55
N LYS A 99 11.34 46.11 -18.77
CA LYS A 99 10.10 45.91 -19.55
C LYS A 99 8.93 45.79 -18.59
N SER A 100 8.11 46.84 -18.60
CA SER A 100 6.76 46.89 -18.06
C SER A 100 6.01 45.57 -18.29
N ALA A 101 5.52 44.96 -17.22
CA ALA A 101 4.66 43.80 -17.25
C ALA A 101 3.36 44.13 -18.00
N ALA A 102 3.13 43.45 -19.12
CA ALA A 102 1.81 43.36 -19.72
C ALA A 102 0.96 42.42 -18.83
N PRO A 103 -0.34 42.70 -18.64
CA PRO A 103 -1.20 41.85 -17.82
C PRO A 103 -1.26 40.45 -18.46
N MET A 104 -0.94 39.44 -17.65
CA MET A 104 -1.08 38.04 -18.02
C MET A 104 -2.53 37.82 -18.46
N ALA A 105 -2.72 37.39 -19.70
CA ALA A 105 -4.00 36.88 -20.14
C ALA A 105 -4.37 35.72 -19.21
N GLU A 106 -5.51 35.90 -18.54
CA GLU A 106 -6.16 34.89 -17.72
C GLU A 106 -6.34 33.64 -18.59
N VAL A 107 -5.55 32.60 -18.30
CA VAL A 107 -5.73 31.29 -18.93
C VAL A 107 -7.07 30.79 -18.42
N GLU A 108 -8.07 30.87 -19.28
CA GLU A 108 -9.40 30.35 -19.04
C GLU A 108 -9.25 28.87 -18.66
N LYS A 109 -9.56 28.55 -17.39
CA LYS A 109 -9.56 27.17 -16.87
C LYS A 109 -10.37 26.31 -17.83
N PRO A 110 -9.90 25.13 -18.27
CA PRO A 110 -10.77 24.21 -18.97
C PRO A 110 -11.94 23.91 -18.04
N ALA A 111 -13.13 24.35 -18.43
CA ALA A 111 -14.35 24.06 -17.71
C ALA A 111 -14.50 22.53 -17.64
N PRO A 112 -14.90 21.96 -16.48
CA PRO A 112 -15.22 20.55 -16.42
C PRO A 112 -16.28 20.26 -17.48
N THR A 113 -16.07 19.16 -18.23
CA THR A 113 -17.05 18.63 -19.19
C THR A 113 -18.44 18.68 -18.54
N PRO A 114 -19.48 19.23 -19.21
CA PRO A 114 -20.77 19.50 -18.57
C PRO A 114 -21.30 18.28 -17.82
N LEU A 115 -21.73 18.48 -16.57
CA LEU A 115 -22.35 17.53 -15.64
C LEU A 115 -23.70 16.99 -16.14
N ALA A 116 -23.80 16.57 -17.41
CA ALA A 116 -25.04 16.08 -18.00
C ALA A 116 -25.52 14.77 -17.35
N GLU A 117 -24.62 14.03 -16.68
CA GLU A 117 -24.89 12.68 -16.18
C GLU A 117 -24.94 12.56 -14.64
N GLY A 118 -24.86 13.66 -13.89
CA GLY A 118 -24.98 13.64 -12.41
C GLY A 118 -23.75 13.09 -11.66
N TYR A 119 -22.62 12.93 -12.35
CA TYR A 119 -21.32 12.56 -11.78
C TYR A 119 -20.17 13.23 -12.55
N ALA A 120 -19.01 13.35 -11.91
CA ALA A 120 -17.75 13.75 -12.53
C ALA A 120 -16.96 12.51 -12.96
N GLU A 121 -16.20 12.61 -14.05
CA GLU A 121 -15.28 11.54 -14.47
C GLU A 121 -13.84 11.88 -14.09
N VAL A 122 -13.16 10.93 -13.45
CA VAL A 122 -11.75 11.00 -13.12
C VAL A 122 -11.01 9.94 -13.93
N LYS A 123 -10.07 10.41 -14.76
CA LYS A 123 -9.14 9.55 -15.49
C LYS A 123 -7.99 9.15 -14.57
N VAL A 124 -7.82 7.84 -14.35
CA VAL A 124 -6.75 7.26 -13.55
C VAL A 124 -5.83 6.44 -14.46
N PHE A 125 -4.56 6.80 -14.50
CA PHE A 125 -3.53 6.00 -15.16
C PHE A 125 -3.22 4.79 -14.28
N TYR A 126 -2.85 3.66 -14.87
CA TYR A 126 -2.45 2.51 -14.06
C TYR A 126 -1.25 1.75 -14.63
N GLY A 127 -0.45 1.23 -13.70
CA GLY A 127 0.48 0.11 -13.91
C GLY A 127 -0.03 -1.10 -13.13
N THR A 128 0.06 -2.30 -13.71
CA THR A 128 -0.42 -3.52 -13.06
C THR A 128 0.39 -4.74 -13.49
N ASP A 129 0.76 -5.60 -12.56
CA ASP A 129 1.32 -6.94 -12.80
C ASP A 129 0.28 -8.04 -12.48
N ARG A 130 -1.00 -7.67 -12.59
CA ARG A 130 -2.12 -8.62 -12.64
C ARG A 130 -2.30 -9.11 -14.07
N ALA A 131 -2.47 -10.42 -14.23
CA ALA A 131 -2.92 -10.96 -15.50
C ALA A 131 -4.38 -10.53 -15.79
N PRO A 132 -4.69 -10.10 -17.02
CA PRO A 132 -6.06 -9.86 -17.42
C PRO A 132 -6.84 -11.18 -17.40
N VAL A 133 -8.10 -11.11 -16.96
CA VAL A 133 -8.98 -12.27 -17.01
C VAL A 133 -9.54 -12.37 -18.42
N VAL A 134 -9.09 -13.38 -19.14
CA VAL A 134 -9.69 -13.76 -20.42
C VAL A 134 -11.02 -14.44 -20.14
N ALA A 135 -12.11 -13.91 -20.70
CA ALA A 135 -13.43 -14.54 -20.63
C ALA A 135 -13.36 -15.90 -21.38
N GLY A 136 -13.38 -17.01 -20.64
CA GLY A 136 -13.29 -18.35 -21.18
C GLY A 136 -14.11 -19.36 -20.37
N LEU A 137 -14.39 -20.53 -20.97
CA LEU A 137 -15.21 -21.61 -20.41
C LEU A 137 -14.77 -22.08 -19.01
N ASP A 138 -13.50 -21.91 -18.66
CA ASP A 138 -12.95 -22.25 -17.34
C ASP A 138 -13.45 -21.36 -16.21
N GLY A 139 -13.81 -20.11 -16.51
CA GLY A 139 -14.51 -19.24 -15.56
C GLY A 139 -15.80 -19.91 -15.10
N PHE A 140 -16.61 -20.37 -16.06
CA PHE A 140 -17.91 -21.01 -15.82
C PHE A 140 -17.81 -22.26 -14.94
N ARG A 141 -16.75 -23.06 -15.11
CA ARG A 141 -16.49 -24.24 -14.27
C ARG A 141 -16.14 -23.86 -12.82
N LYS A 142 -15.30 -22.84 -12.61
CA LYS A 142 -14.97 -22.32 -11.27
C LYS A 142 -16.18 -21.70 -10.57
N ILE A 143 -17.02 -20.99 -11.33
CA ILE A 143 -18.30 -20.46 -10.87
C ILE A 143 -19.22 -21.61 -10.44
N ALA A 144 -19.42 -22.61 -11.30
CA ALA A 144 -20.25 -23.78 -11.01
C ALA A 144 -19.73 -24.56 -9.79
N ALA A 145 -18.42 -24.73 -9.65
CA ALA A 145 -17.81 -25.34 -8.46
C ALA A 145 -18.08 -24.52 -7.19
N THR A 146 -18.05 -23.19 -7.27
CA THR A 146 -18.34 -22.30 -6.13
C THR A 146 -19.84 -22.31 -5.75
N PHE A 147 -20.72 -22.42 -6.73
CA PHE A 147 -22.14 -22.66 -6.50
C PHE A 147 -22.39 -24.05 -5.88
N ALA A 148 -21.68 -25.08 -6.34
CA ALA A 148 -21.78 -26.44 -5.80
C ALA A 148 -21.32 -26.51 -4.34
N THR A 149 -20.21 -25.85 -3.98
CA THR A 149 -19.75 -25.77 -2.58
C THR A 149 -20.68 -24.94 -1.70
N SER A 150 -21.26 -23.85 -2.24
CA SER A 150 -22.28 -23.05 -1.57
C SER A 150 -23.57 -23.85 -1.32
N PHE A 151 -23.98 -24.68 -2.29
CA PHE A 151 -25.14 -25.56 -2.16
C PHE A 151 -24.90 -26.70 -1.17
N MET A 152 -23.71 -27.32 -1.21
CA MET A 152 -23.32 -28.34 -0.24
C MET A 152 -23.24 -27.80 1.19
N SER A 153 -22.69 -26.61 1.39
CA SER A 153 -22.65 -25.97 2.73
C SER A 153 -24.05 -25.63 3.24
N ALA A 154 -24.94 -25.12 2.39
CA ALA A 154 -26.35 -24.92 2.74
C ALA A 154 -27.06 -26.24 3.10
N ALA A 155 -26.80 -27.32 2.35
CA ALA A 155 -27.35 -28.65 2.64
C ALA A 155 -26.84 -29.21 3.98
N VAL A 156 -25.55 -29.05 4.28
CA VAL A 156 -24.97 -29.43 5.58
C VAL A 156 -25.58 -28.61 6.72
N ALA A 157 -25.75 -27.30 6.55
CA ALA A 157 -26.39 -26.43 7.54
C ALA A 157 -27.84 -26.84 7.82
N LEU A 158 -28.58 -27.22 6.78
CA LEU A 158 -29.95 -27.71 6.88
C LEU A 158 -30.01 -29.06 7.61
N LEU A 159 -29.08 -29.99 7.32
CA LEU A 159 -28.98 -31.27 8.02
C LEU A 159 -28.61 -31.10 9.50
N LEU A 160 -27.71 -30.17 9.82
CA LEU A 160 -27.40 -29.78 11.20
C LEU A 160 -28.62 -29.17 11.90
N PHE A 161 -29.38 -28.32 11.21
CA PHE A 161 -30.60 -27.74 11.76
C PHE A 161 -31.69 -28.79 12.06
N ILE A 162 -31.88 -29.75 11.15
CA ILE A 162 -32.83 -30.85 11.33
C ILE A 162 -32.39 -31.74 12.51
N SER A 163 -31.11 -32.11 12.58
CA SER A 163 -30.58 -32.93 13.70
C SER A 163 -30.64 -32.20 15.06
N ALA A 164 -30.49 -30.88 15.09
CA ALA A 164 -30.66 -30.05 16.29
C ALA A 164 -32.03 -30.18 16.94
N ARG A 165 -33.08 -30.42 16.15
CA ARG A 165 -34.46 -30.59 16.65
C ARG A 165 -34.55 -31.80 17.60
N PHE A 166 -33.70 -32.80 17.41
CA PHE A 166 -33.70 -34.06 18.17
C PHE A 166 -32.70 -34.08 19.34
N VAL A 167 -31.67 -33.21 19.34
CA VAL A 167 -30.67 -33.13 20.43
C VAL A 167 -30.99 -31.99 21.39
N LYS A 168 -31.77 -32.29 22.44
CA LYS A 168 -32.29 -31.29 23.40
C LYS A 168 -31.19 -30.51 24.14
N SER A 169 -30.01 -31.11 24.36
CA SER A 169 -28.90 -30.50 25.13
C SER A 169 -28.01 -29.52 24.35
N ARG A 170 -28.13 -29.45 23.01
CA ARG A 170 -27.24 -28.61 22.17
C ARG A 170 -27.98 -27.70 21.16
N ARG A 171 -29.29 -27.50 21.32
CA ARG A 171 -30.13 -26.69 20.40
C ARG A 171 -29.58 -25.29 20.12
N LEU A 172 -29.02 -24.62 21.14
CA LEU A 172 -28.43 -23.28 20.98
C LEU A 172 -27.18 -23.31 20.08
N LEU A 173 -26.27 -24.25 20.32
CA LEU A 173 -25.04 -24.41 19.53
C LEU A 173 -25.31 -24.78 18.07
N LEU A 174 -26.25 -25.70 17.82
CA LEU A 174 -26.60 -26.04 16.44
C LEU A 174 -27.37 -24.90 15.75
N GLY A 175 -28.22 -24.16 16.48
CA GLY A 175 -28.90 -22.97 15.96
C GLY A 175 -27.92 -21.87 15.54
N THR A 176 -26.89 -21.59 16.35
CA THR A 176 -25.86 -20.60 15.99
C THR A 176 -25.02 -21.06 14.80
N LEU A 177 -24.65 -22.35 14.73
CA LEU A 177 -23.93 -22.92 13.58
C LEU A 177 -24.73 -22.81 12.28
N THR A 178 -26.04 -23.06 12.30
CA THR A 178 -26.88 -22.91 11.10
C THR A 178 -26.95 -21.46 10.64
N VAL A 179 -27.10 -20.49 11.56
CA VAL A 179 -27.12 -19.06 11.22
C VAL A 179 -25.76 -18.62 10.65
N LEU A 180 -24.65 -19.01 11.28
CA LEU A 180 -23.30 -18.70 10.80
C LEU A 180 -23.03 -19.31 9.43
N SER A 181 -23.41 -20.57 9.21
CA SER A 181 -23.26 -21.22 7.91
C SER A 181 -24.11 -20.56 6.84
N SER A 182 -25.35 -20.17 7.15
CA SER A 182 -26.23 -19.47 6.19
C SER A 182 -25.66 -18.10 5.82
N ALA A 183 -25.16 -17.35 6.81
CA ALA A 183 -24.48 -16.07 6.58
C ALA A 183 -23.23 -16.23 5.71
N ALA A 184 -22.40 -17.25 5.99
CA ALA A 184 -21.23 -17.56 5.19
C ALA A 184 -21.60 -17.95 3.74
N THR A 185 -22.64 -18.76 3.53
CA THR A 185 -23.11 -19.11 2.19
C THR A 185 -23.62 -17.89 1.42
N VAL A 186 -24.42 -17.02 2.05
CA VAL A 186 -24.89 -15.77 1.43
C VAL A 186 -23.71 -14.88 1.04
N PHE A 187 -22.72 -14.77 1.93
CA PHE A 187 -21.51 -13.98 1.68
C PHE A 187 -20.70 -14.53 0.48
N LEU A 188 -20.48 -15.85 0.41
CA LEU A 188 -19.77 -16.50 -0.69
C LEU A 188 -20.54 -16.39 -2.01
N ALA A 189 -21.87 -16.57 -1.98
CA ALA A 189 -22.72 -16.43 -3.15
C ALA A 189 -22.71 -14.99 -3.68
N TYR A 190 -22.83 -14.00 -2.79
CA TYR A 190 -22.71 -12.58 -3.12
C TYR A 190 -21.36 -12.27 -3.76
N GLY A 191 -20.25 -12.67 -3.14
CA GLY A 191 -18.91 -12.43 -3.69
C GLY A 191 -18.67 -13.12 -5.05
N THR A 192 -19.36 -14.22 -5.32
CA THR A 192 -19.31 -14.91 -6.63
C THR A 192 -20.14 -14.17 -7.67
N LEU A 193 -21.39 -13.82 -7.34
CA LEU A 193 -22.28 -13.04 -8.20
C LEU A 193 -21.69 -11.66 -8.53
N HIS A 194 -21.06 -11.01 -7.56
CA HIS A 194 -20.42 -9.72 -7.74
C HIS A 194 -19.24 -9.80 -8.73
N ARG A 195 -18.36 -10.79 -8.57
CA ARG A 195 -17.26 -11.04 -9.54
C ARG A 195 -17.77 -11.38 -10.93
N LEU A 196 -18.83 -12.16 -11.01
CA LEU A 196 -19.51 -12.49 -12.26
C LEU A 196 -20.08 -11.29 -12.97
N ASN A 197 -20.80 -10.46 -12.22
CA ASN A 197 -21.38 -9.25 -12.75
C ASN A 197 -20.30 -8.33 -13.30
N ARG A 198 -19.17 -8.19 -12.61
CA ARG A 198 -18.03 -7.38 -13.09
C ARG A 198 -17.39 -7.93 -14.34
N GLN A 199 -17.15 -9.24 -14.42
CA GLN A 199 -16.65 -9.87 -15.65
C GLN A 199 -17.62 -9.66 -16.83
N ARG A 200 -18.93 -9.76 -16.56
CA ARG A 200 -19.97 -9.54 -17.55
C ARG A 200 -20.02 -8.07 -18.00
N VAL A 201 -20.02 -7.11 -17.07
CA VAL A 201 -20.02 -5.67 -17.38
C VAL A 201 -18.78 -5.29 -18.16
N ALA A 202 -17.61 -5.83 -17.78
CA ALA A 202 -16.39 -5.64 -18.53
C ALA A 202 -16.52 -6.14 -19.98
N ALA A 203 -17.03 -7.37 -20.17
CA ALA A 203 -17.27 -7.92 -21.51
C ALA A 203 -18.32 -7.13 -22.32
N GLU A 204 -19.41 -6.67 -21.69
CA GLU A 204 -20.44 -5.85 -22.34
C GLU A 204 -19.90 -4.48 -22.79
N ARG A 205 -18.90 -3.94 -22.08
CA ARG A 205 -18.28 -2.64 -22.36
C ARG A 205 -17.00 -2.73 -23.19
N ASP A 206 -16.62 -3.93 -23.66
CA ASP A 206 -15.30 -4.19 -24.28
C ASP A 206 -14.12 -3.68 -23.41
N SER A 207 -14.31 -3.75 -22.09
CA SER A 207 -13.38 -3.30 -21.05
C SER A 207 -12.61 -4.50 -20.50
N ILE A 208 -11.39 -4.25 -20.04
CA ILE A 208 -10.55 -5.29 -19.43
C ILE A 208 -10.95 -5.51 -17.97
N TYR A 209 -10.90 -6.75 -17.51
CA TYR A 209 -11.04 -7.10 -16.09
C TYR A 209 -9.74 -7.75 -15.59
N TYR A 210 -9.15 -7.19 -14.53
CA TYR A 210 -7.95 -7.75 -13.89
C TYR A 210 -8.30 -8.58 -12.65
N GLY A 211 -7.76 -9.79 -12.59
CA GLY A 211 -8.01 -10.75 -11.52
C GLY A 211 -6.96 -10.70 -10.41
N THR A 212 -6.81 -11.81 -9.70
CA THR A 212 -5.82 -11.97 -8.61
C THR A 212 -4.57 -12.76 -9.05
N VAL A 213 -4.51 -13.12 -10.33
CA VAL A 213 -3.42 -13.91 -10.92
C VAL A 213 -2.28 -12.97 -11.31
N ARG A 214 -1.04 -13.38 -11.06
CA ARG A 214 0.17 -12.67 -11.47
C ARG A 214 0.32 -12.69 -12.99
N GLY A 215 0.80 -11.60 -13.56
CA GLY A 215 1.14 -11.46 -14.96
C GLY A 215 2.32 -10.50 -15.15
N GLU A 216 2.59 -10.17 -16.40
CA GLU A 216 3.60 -9.18 -16.76
C GLU A 216 3.14 -7.75 -16.45
N LEU A 217 4.08 -6.81 -16.41
CA LEU A 217 3.77 -5.39 -16.26
C LEU A 217 2.96 -4.86 -17.46
N GLU A 218 1.76 -4.34 -17.19
CA GLU A 218 0.88 -3.71 -18.17
C GLU A 218 0.54 -2.26 -17.78
N TYR A 219 0.30 -1.45 -18.82
CA TYR A 219 -0.05 -0.05 -18.75
C TYR A 219 -1.49 0.17 -19.22
N GLY A 220 -2.19 1.14 -18.65
CA GLY A 220 -3.46 1.57 -19.19
C GLY A 220 -4.10 2.74 -18.48
N VAL A 221 -5.35 2.99 -18.86
CA VAL A 221 -6.17 4.07 -18.33
C VAL A 221 -7.52 3.52 -17.93
N ALA A 222 -7.95 3.90 -16.73
CA ALA A 222 -9.26 3.62 -16.19
C ALA A 222 -10.05 4.92 -16.01
N THR A 223 -11.36 4.86 -16.21
CA THR A 223 -12.28 5.98 -16.00
C THR A 223 -13.18 5.65 -14.82
N VAL A 224 -13.21 6.52 -13.83
CA VAL A 224 -14.01 6.35 -12.60
C VAL A 224 -14.99 7.51 -12.48
N SER A 225 -16.25 7.19 -12.18
CA SER A 225 -17.26 8.18 -11.82
C SER A 225 -17.14 8.56 -10.34
N ILE A 226 -17.32 9.84 -10.05
CA ILE A 226 -17.47 10.39 -8.70
C ILE A 226 -18.83 11.11 -8.65
N PRO A 227 -19.78 10.68 -7.81
CA PRO A 227 -21.12 11.26 -7.79
C PRO A 227 -21.08 12.73 -7.36
N VAL A 228 -22.01 13.57 -7.83
CA VAL A 228 -22.05 14.99 -7.41
C VAL A 228 -22.27 15.12 -5.89
N ALA A 229 -23.00 14.18 -5.29
CA ALA A 229 -23.23 14.12 -3.86
C ALA A 229 -22.07 13.48 -3.06
N HIS A 230 -20.91 13.29 -3.68
CA HIS A 230 -19.74 12.67 -3.05
C HIS A 230 -19.30 13.42 -1.80
N GLU A 231 -19.00 12.68 -0.73
CA GLU A 231 -18.40 13.25 0.48
C GLU A 231 -16.93 12.88 0.58
N MET A 232 -16.09 13.86 0.93
CA MET A 232 -14.64 13.68 1.00
C MET A 232 -14.24 12.48 1.86
N GLY A 233 -13.38 11.63 1.29
CA GLY A 233 -12.87 10.39 1.87
C GLY A 233 -13.69 9.14 1.51
N LYS A 234 -14.97 9.32 1.14
CA LYS A 234 -15.92 8.21 0.94
C LYS A 234 -15.67 7.44 -0.33
N LEU A 235 -15.86 6.14 -0.24
CA LEU A 235 -16.04 5.31 -1.43
C LEU A 235 -17.48 4.81 -1.42
N GLU A 236 -18.38 5.66 -1.87
CA GLU A 236 -19.79 5.32 -2.01
C GLU A 236 -19.92 4.08 -2.91
N ALA A 237 -20.64 3.09 -2.40
CA ALA A 237 -20.88 1.82 -3.06
C ALA A 237 -22.27 1.31 -2.66
N PRO A 238 -22.80 0.30 -3.38
CA PRO A 238 -24.05 -0.34 -3.00
C PRO A 238 -23.96 -0.98 -1.61
N SER A 239 -25.01 -0.82 -0.81
CA SER A 239 -25.11 -1.43 0.51
C SER A 239 -26.16 -2.53 0.57
N ILE A 240 -25.73 -3.76 0.93
CA ILE A 240 -26.64 -4.88 1.19
C ILE A 240 -27.62 -4.55 2.34
N LEU A 241 -27.17 -3.78 3.34
CA LEU A 241 -28.04 -3.35 4.45
C LEU A 241 -29.16 -2.42 3.96
N ARG A 242 -28.92 -1.68 2.87
CA ARG A 242 -29.91 -0.84 2.18
C ARG A 242 -30.63 -1.57 1.04
N LEU A 243 -30.32 -2.85 0.83
CA LEU A 243 -30.84 -3.67 -0.29
C LEU A 243 -30.46 -3.11 -1.67
N GLU A 244 -29.31 -2.45 -1.77
CA GLU A 244 -28.74 -1.98 -3.03
C GLU A 244 -27.77 -3.03 -3.57
N PHE A 245 -28.02 -3.52 -4.78
CA PHE A 245 -27.25 -4.63 -5.40
C PHE A 245 -26.59 -4.25 -6.72
N LYS A 246 -26.83 -3.03 -7.21
CA LYS A 246 -26.30 -2.54 -8.49
C LYS A 246 -25.57 -1.22 -8.26
N GLU A 247 -24.40 -1.10 -8.89
CA GLU A 247 -23.65 0.15 -8.94
C GLU A 247 -24.37 1.19 -9.81
N ASP A 248 -24.35 2.44 -9.34
CA ASP A 248 -25.01 3.59 -9.96
C ASP A 248 -24.00 4.76 -9.91
N PRO A 249 -23.44 5.20 -11.05
CA PRO A 249 -22.47 6.29 -11.11
C PRO A 249 -22.94 7.61 -10.48
N THR A 250 -24.26 7.84 -10.40
CA THR A 250 -24.83 9.07 -9.83
C THR A 250 -24.86 9.05 -8.29
N GLN A 251 -24.72 7.88 -7.68
CA GLN A 251 -24.78 7.67 -6.22
C GLN A 251 -23.51 7.05 -5.65
N HIS A 252 -22.72 6.40 -6.50
CA HIS A 252 -21.58 5.58 -6.11
C HIS A 252 -20.34 5.99 -6.90
N VAL A 253 -19.18 5.80 -6.29
CA VAL A 253 -17.91 5.86 -7.03
C VAL A 253 -17.82 4.58 -7.86
N VAL A 254 -17.89 4.63 -9.20
CA VAL A 254 -17.94 3.41 -10.03
C VAL A 254 -16.84 3.39 -11.08
N LEU A 255 -16.18 2.25 -11.26
CA LEU A 255 -15.28 2.03 -12.39
C LEU A 255 -16.11 1.88 -13.68
N LEU A 256 -16.01 2.88 -14.55
CA LEU A 256 -16.77 2.92 -15.80
C LEU A 256 -16.10 2.10 -16.88
N ASN A 257 -14.80 2.28 -17.06
CA ASN A 257 -14.03 1.65 -18.14
C ASN A 257 -12.59 1.36 -17.71
N VAL A 258 -12.01 0.28 -18.23
CA VAL A 258 -10.59 -0.08 -18.10
C VAL A 258 -10.07 -0.44 -19.47
N SER A 259 -9.03 0.26 -19.89
CA SER A 259 -8.49 0.10 -21.22
C SER A 259 -6.97 0.06 -21.19
N ARG A 260 -6.41 -1.01 -21.76
CA ARG A 260 -4.96 -1.18 -21.90
C ARG A 260 -4.41 -0.16 -22.89
N ARG A 261 -3.16 0.25 -22.67
CA ARG A 261 -2.39 1.06 -23.60
C ARG A 261 -1.08 0.36 -23.93
N SER A 262 -0.55 0.63 -25.12
CA SER A 262 0.87 0.42 -25.34
C SER A 262 1.64 1.40 -24.47
N GLU A 263 2.89 1.07 -24.15
CA GLU A 263 3.76 1.94 -23.36
C GLU A 263 3.86 3.35 -23.99
N GLU A 264 4.07 3.43 -25.30
CA GLU A 264 4.15 4.71 -26.02
C GLU A 264 2.90 5.57 -25.84
N VAL A 265 1.71 5.01 -26.08
CA VAL A 265 0.44 5.76 -25.95
C VAL A 265 0.17 6.12 -24.49
N PHE A 266 0.49 5.23 -23.55
CA PHE A 266 0.36 5.52 -22.11
C PHE A 266 1.15 6.75 -21.72
N PHE A 267 2.42 6.83 -22.11
CA PHE A 267 3.27 7.96 -21.73
C PHE A 267 2.93 9.25 -22.46
N LEU A 268 2.43 9.19 -23.69
CA LEU A 268 1.85 10.35 -24.38
C LEU A 268 0.64 10.91 -23.62
N GLU A 269 -0.33 10.05 -23.30
CA GLU A 269 -1.53 10.47 -22.56
C GLU A 269 -1.18 10.98 -21.13
N LEU A 270 -0.20 10.35 -20.48
CA LEU A 270 0.27 10.75 -19.15
C LEU A 270 0.91 12.14 -19.18
N ASP A 271 1.75 12.40 -20.18
CA ASP A 271 2.43 13.67 -20.38
C ASP A 271 1.45 14.80 -20.67
N ASP A 272 0.41 14.53 -21.47
CA ASP A 272 -0.70 15.46 -21.70
C ASP A 272 -1.47 15.78 -20.42
N LYS A 273 -1.82 14.76 -19.62
CA LYS A 273 -2.52 15.00 -18.35
C LYS A 273 -1.66 15.81 -17.37
N MET A 274 -0.36 15.54 -17.29
CA MET A 274 0.53 16.29 -16.38
C MET A 274 0.62 17.78 -16.75
N ARG A 275 0.52 18.14 -18.03
CA ARG A 275 0.55 19.55 -18.47
C ARG A 275 -0.64 20.38 -17.98
N GLU A 276 -1.72 19.74 -17.52
CA GLU A 276 -2.85 20.43 -16.90
C GLU A 276 -2.49 20.99 -15.50
N SER A 277 -1.45 20.45 -14.85
CA SER A 277 -0.86 21.04 -13.65
C SER A 277 0.29 21.98 -14.01
N SER A 278 0.34 23.15 -13.38
CA SER A 278 1.44 24.12 -13.56
C SER A 278 2.81 23.55 -13.21
N GLU A 279 2.85 22.55 -12.34
CA GLU A 279 4.07 21.92 -11.82
C GLU A 279 4.39 20.57 -12.47
N ARG A 280 3.61 20.19 -13.50
CA ARG A 280 3.72 18.89 -14.18
C ARG A 280 3.71 17.71 -13.20
N GLU A 281 2.73 17.72 -12.32
CA GLU A 281 2.66 16.82 -11.17
C GLU A 281 1.98 15.50 -11.51
N LEU A 282 2.47 14.43 -10.87
CA LEU A 282 1.79 13.15 -10.78
C LEU A 282 1.86 12.63 -9.34
N PHE A 283 0.94 11.73 -9.00
CA PHE A 283 1.13 10.86 -7.85
C PHE A 283 0.91 9.40 -8.21
N LEU A 284 1.71 8.52 -7.59
CA LEU A 284 1.55 7.07 -7.69
C LEU A 284 1.03 6.50 -6.38
N PHE A 285 -0.17 5.95 -6.40
CA PHE A 285 -0.77 5.23 -5.27
C PHE A 285 -0.56 3.72 -5.40
N VAL A 286 0.11 3.11 -4.42
CA VAL A 286 0.31 1.66 -4.30
C VAL A 286 -0.57 1.14 -3.18
N HIS A 287 -1.56 0.32 -3.54
CA HIS A 287 -2.57 -0.15 -2.60
C HIS A 287 -2.02 -1.18 -1.59
N GLY A 288 -2.79 -1.43 -0.53
CA GLY A 288 -2.47 -2.40 0.52
C GLY A 288 -3.07 -3.79 0.31
N PHE A 289 -3.00 -4.60 1.37
CA PHE A 289 -3.59 -5.94 1.44
C PHE A 289 -5.11 -5.94 1.20
N ASN A 290 -5.66 -7.06 0.70
CA ASN A 290 -7.10 -7.28 0.58
C ASN A 290 -7.82 -6.25 -0.31
N LEU A 291 -7.23 -5.91 -1.46
CA LEU A 291 -7.82 -4.98 -2.42
C LEU A 291 -7.81 -5.57 -3.84
N THR A 292 -8.89 -5.37 -4.58
CA THR A 292 -8.97 -5.69 -6.00
C THR A 292 -8.33 -4.58 -6.85
N PHE A 293 -8.11 -4.85 -8.15
CA PHE A 293 -7.69 -3.82 -9.11
C PHE A 293 -8.62 -2.60 -9.06
N GLU A 294 -9.92 -2.87 -9.01
CA GLU A 294 -10.93 -1.82 -9.04
C GLU A 294 -10.95 -1.01 -7.75
N ASP A 295 -10.76 -1.63 -6.58
CA ASP A 295 -10.66 -0.89 -5.33
C ASP A 295 -9.46 0.07 -5.35
N ALA A 296 -8.33 -0.38 -5.91
CA ALA A 296 -7.13 0.44 -6.05
C ALA A 296 -7.35 1.66 -6.95
N VAL A 297 -7.96 1.45 -8.13
CA VAL A 297 -8.25 2.52 -9.09
C VAL A 297 -9.32 3.48 -8.57
N ARG A 298 -10.42 2.97 -7.98
CA ARG A 298 -11.48 3.80 -7.37
C ARG A 298 -10.93 4.65 -6.23
N ARG A 299 -10.10 4.06 -5.36
CA ARG A 299 -9.45 4.81 -4.27
C ARG A 299 -8.52 5.89 -4.81
N THR A 300 -7.78 5.60 -5.87
CA THR A 300 -6.89 6.58 -6.53
C THR A 300 -7.69 7.75 -7.12
N ALA A 301 -8.81 7.46 -7.79
CA ALA A 301 -9.71 8.48 -8.32
C ALA A 301 -10.29 9.37 -7.21
N GLN A 302 -10.78 8.76 -6.13
CA GLN A 302 -11.31 9.48 -4.97
C GLN A 302 -10.26 10.38 -4.32
N ILE A 303 -9.05 9.86 -4.08
CA ILE A 303 -7.93 10.66 -3.53
C ILE A 303 -7.64 11.86 -4.44
N ALA A 304 -7.56 11.64 -5.76
CA ALA A 304 -7.30 12.71 -6.72
C ALA A 304 -8.39 13.78 -6.71
N TYR A 305 -9.65 13.34 -6.74
CA TYR A 305 -10.82 14.22 -6.74
C TYR A 305 -10.86 15.08 -5.47
N ASP A 306 -10.71 14.44 -4.31
CA ASP A 306 -10.83 15.12 -3.02
C ASP A 306 -9.68 16.07 -2.69
N MET A 307 -8.49 15.81 -3.24
CA MET A 307 -7.39 16.77 -3.15
C MET A 307 -7.52 17.93 -4.15
N GLU A 308 -8.49 17.86 -5.05
CA GLU A 308 -8.58 18.72 -6.25
C GLU A 308 -7.29 18.63 -7.09
N PHE A 309 -6.75 17.43 -7.24
CA PHE A 309 -5.48 17.21 -7.92
C PHE A 309 -5.63 17.37 -9.43
N THR A 310 -4.97 18.40 -9.98
CA THR A 310 -5.01 18.71 -11.42
C THR A 310 -4.04 17.88 -12.25
N GLY A 311 -2.99 17.35 -11.61
CA GLY A 311 -1.98 16.50 -12.23
C GLY A 311 -2.49 15.10 -12.60
N ALA A 312 -1.57 14.18 -12.88
CA ALA A 312 -1.90 12.82 -13.28
C ALA A 312 -1.99 11.86 -12.06
N PRO A 313 -3.18 11.35 -11.69
CA PRO A 313 -3.30 10.32 -10.68
C PRO A 313 -3.00 8.94 -11.27
N ILE A 314 -2.09 8.20 -10.64
CA ILE A 314 -1.64 6.89 -11.09
C ILE A 314 -1.89 5.85 -10.00
N ALA A 315 -2.50 4.72 -10.34
CA ALA A 315 -2.63 3.56 -9.47
C ALA A 315 -1.60 2.50 -9.87
N TYR A 316 -0.81 1.99 -8.92
CA TYR A 316 -0.15 0.70 -9.10
C TYR A 316 -0.98 -0.40 -8.45
N SER A 317 -1.45 -1.34 -9.27
CA SER A 317 -2.29 -2.44 -8.82
C SER A 317 -1.55 -3.77 -8.89
N TRP A 318 -1.19 -4.31 -7.73
CA TRP A 318 -0.51 -5.60 -7.61
C TRP A 318 -1.48 -6.74 -7.32
N PRO A 319 -1.18 -8.02 -7.63
CA PRO A 319 -2.12 -9.15 -7.57
C PRO A 319 -2.50 -9.63 -6.16
N SER A 320 -3.02 -8.73 -5.34
CA SER A 320 -3.70 -9.06 -4.08
C SER A 320 -4.93 -9.93 -4.36
N GLN A 321 -5.16 -10.89 -3.47
CA GLN A 321 -6.29 -11.80 -3.49
C GLN A 321 -7.63 -11.12 -3.20
N GLY A 322 -7.63 -9.89 -2.68
CA GLY A 322 -8.89 -9.21 -2.29
C GLY A 322 -9.66 -9.98 -1.22
N SER A 323 -8.95 -10.74 -0.38
CA SER A 323 -9.53 -11.53 0.71
C SER A 323 -8.63 -11.56 1.93
N ILE A 324 -9.23 -11.44 3.11
CA ILE A 324 -8.57 -11.59 4.42
C ILE A 324 -7.87 -12.96 4.54
N LEU A 325 -8.46 -14.01 3.95
CA LEU A 325 -7.88 -15.36 3.98
C LEU A 325 -6.67 -15.52 3.04
N GLY A 326 -6.45 -14.55 2.14
CA GLY A 326 -5.36 -14.57 1.16
C GLY A 326 -4.04 -13.97 1.67
N TYR A 327 -3.91 -13.70 2.97
CA TYR A 327 -2.78 -12.95 3.52
C TYR A 327 -1.41 -13.48 3.09
N THR A 328 -1.14 -14.77 3.27
CA THR A 328 0.16 -15.37 2.93
C THR A 328 0.42 -15.39 1.42
N ALA A 329 -0.62 -15.54 0.60
CA ALA A 329 -0.52 -15.43 -0.86
C ALA A 329 -0.21 -13.99 -1.29
N ASP A 330 -0.76 -13.01 -0.58
CA ASP A 330 -0.49 -11.58 -0.80
C ASP A 330 0.95 -11.23 -0.42
N GLU A 331 1.52 -11.82 0.63
CA GLU A 331 2.93 -11.64 0.99
C GLU A 331 3.90 -12.10 -0.09
N GLU A 332 3.62 -13.22 -0.75
CA GLU A 332 4.43 -13.67 -1.88
C GLU A 332 4.18 -12.81 -3.12
N SER A 333 2.96 -12.28 -3.27
CA SER A 333 2.60 -11.49 -4.45
C SER A 333 3.23 -10.10 -4.41
N ILE A 334 3.28 -9.46 -3.24
CA ILE A 334 3.96 -8.17 -3.10
C ILE A 334 5.48 -8.27 -3.28
N LYS A 335 6.09 -9.42 -2.94
CA LYS A 335 7.50 -9.70 -3.27
C LYS A 335 7.69 -9.77 -4.78
N TYR A 336 6.87 -10.56 -5.47
CA TYR A 336 6.89 -10.67 -6.94
C TYR A 336 6.76 -9.30 -7.62
N THR A 337 5.86 -8.46 -7.11
CA THR A 337 5.63 -7.10 -7.62
C THR A 337 6.81 -6.16 -7.54
N THR A 338 7.79 -6.41 -6.64
CA THR A 338 8.85 -5.45 -6.34
C THR A 338 9.65 -5.04 -7.59
N GLU A 339 9.98 -6.01 -8.46
CA GLU A 339 10.71 -5.73 -9.70
C GLU A 339 9.88 -4.93 -10.70
N HIS A 340 8.63 -5.32 -10.94
CA HIS A 340 7.73 -4.60 -11.85
C HIS A 340 7.41 -3.17 -11.35
N LEU A 341 7.25 -2.98 -10.05
CA LEU A 341 7.03 -1.66 -9.46
C LEU A 341 8.26 -0.76 -9.64
N LYS A 342 9.47 -1.30 -9.46
CA LYS A 342 10.72 -0.57 -9.72
C LYS A 342 10.83 -0.17 -11.18
N GLU A 343 10.61 -1.12 -12.10
CA GLU A 343 10.61 -0.87 -13.54
C GLU A 343 9.62 0.24 -13.91
N PHE A 344 8.39 0.17 -13.39
CA PHE A 344 7.36 1.16 -13.65
C PHE A 344 7.73 2.56 -13.14
N ILE A 345 8.21 2.68 -11.90
CA ILE A 345 8.64 3.97 -11.30
C ILE A 345 9.81 4.57 -12.08
N LEU A 346 10.82 3.77 -12.42
CA LEU A 346 11.97 4.25 -13.19
C LEU A 346 11.57 4.65 -14.60
N THR A 347 10.67 3.91 -15.25
CA THR A 347 10.17 4.25 -16.58
C THR A 347 9.40 5.57 -16.57
N ILE A 348 8.56 5.81 -15.56
CA ILE A 348 7.90 7.11 -15.35
C ILE A 348 8.94 8.23 -15.23
N LYS A 349 9.94 8.07 -14.35
CA LYS A 349 10.96 9.11 -14.13
C LYS A 349 11.80 9.37 -15.38
N ASN A 350 12.19 8.32 -16.10
CA ASN A 350 13.06 8.41 -17.28
C ASN A 350 12.35 9.09 -18.46
N LYS A 351 11.07 8.76 -18.71
CA LYS A 351 10.30 9.39 -19.79
C LYS A 351 9.80 10.78 -19.43
N ASN A 352 9.74 11.12 -18.13
CA ASN A 352 9.25 12.40 -17.63
C ASN A 352 10.25 13.02 -16.64
N PRO A 353 11.45 13.42 -17.10
CA PRO A 353 12.54 13.84 -16.21
C PRO A 353 12.20 15.07 -15.37
N THR A 354 11.36 15.97 -15.89
CA THR A 354 10.93 17.21 -15.25
C THR A 354 9.63 17.08 -14.46
N ALA A 355 9.02 15.90 -14.40
CA ALA A 355 7.78 15.70 -13.64
C ALA A 355 8.04 15.78 -12.13
N THR A 356 7.12 16.40 -11.43
CA THR A 356 7.08 16.39 -9.96
C THR A 356 6.36 15.11 -9.52
N ILE A 357 7.12 14.15 -9.02
CA ILE A 357 6.60 12.81 -8.67
C ILE A 357 6.35 12.70 -7.17
N ASN A 358 5.11 12.38 -6.80
CA ASN A 358 4.73 12.02 -5.43
C ASN A 358 4.42 10.52 -5.36
N LEU A 359 4.86 9.84 -4.31
CA LEU A 359 4.62 8.41 -4.11
C LEU A 359 3.80 8.21 -2.84
N VAL A 360 2.74 7.41 -2.91
CA VAL A 360 1.87 7.10 -1.78
C VAL A 360 1.70 5.59 -1.70
N ALA A 361 2.14 4.95 -0.62
CA ALA A 361 1.99 3.52 -0.42
C ALA A 361 1.21 3.22 0.86
N HIS A 362 0.26 2.30 0.77
CA HIS A 362 -0.61 1.94 1.89
C HIS A 362 -0.33 0.52 2.41
N SER A 363 -0.27 0.35 3.74
CA SER A 363 -0.19 -0.95 4.41
C SER A 363 0.87 -1.87 3.79
N MET A 364 0.49 -3.07 3.33
CA MET A 364 1.38 -4.06 2.71
C MET A 364 2.08 -3.55 1.44
N GLY A 365 1.51 -2.57 0.72
CA GLY A 365 2.17 -1.92 -0.42
C GLY A 365 3.51 -1.27 -0.06
N ASN A 366 3.68 -0.85 1.21
CA ASN A 366 4.95 -0.33 1.71
C ASN A 366 6.08 -1.38 1.72
N ARG A 367 5.76 -2.68 1.72
CA ARG A 367 6.77 -3.74 1.66
C ARG A 367 7.56 -3.68 0.36
N ALA A 368 6.88 -3.52 -0.78
CA ALA A 368 7.53 -3.32 -2.08
C ALA A 368 8.12 -1.91 -2.19
N MET A 369 7.34 -0.87 -1.87
CA MET A 369 7.78 0.53 -2.00
C MET A 369 9.11 0.80 -1.28
N THR A 370 9.27 0.33 -0.03
CA THR A 370 10.51 0.55 0.72
C THR A 370 11.70 -0.23 0.17
N VAL A 371 11.49 -1.39 -0.47
CA VAL A 371 12.56 -2.10 -1.19
C VAL A 371 12.95 -1.33 -2.44
N VAL A 372 11.97 -0.97 -3.27
CA VAL A 372 12.20 -0.22 -4.51
C VAL A 372 12.95 1.08 -4.25
N LEU A 373 12.52 1.89 -3.29
CA LEU A 373 13.20 3.14 -2.95
C LEU A 373 14.63 2.93 -2.45
N LYS A 374 14.87 1.84 -1.69
CA LYS A 374 16.21 1.49 -1.24
C LYS A 374 17.09 1.06 -2.41
N GLU A 375 16.58 0.27 -3.33
CA GLU A 375 17.31 -0.15 -4.53
C GLU A 375 17.61 1.03 -5.46
N ILE A 376 16.66 1.95 -5.64
CA ILE A 376 16.87 3.20 -6.38
C ILE A 376 17.94 4.06 -5.70
N ALA A 377 17.90 4.18 -4.37
CA ALA A 377 18.92 4.92 -3.61
C ALA A 377 20.32 4.28 -3.72
N ILE A 378 20.39 2.94 -3.78
CA ILE A 378 21.63 2.21 -4.05
C ILE A 378 22.12 2.48 -5.47
N ALA A 379 21.24 2.40 -6.46
CA ALA A 379 21.57 2.61 -7.86
C ALA A 379 22.03 4.04 -8.17
N GLN A 380 21.51 5.05 -7.45
CA GLN A 380 22.01 6.42 -7.55
C GLN A 380 23.45 6.61 -7.02
N GLY A 381 23.96 5.66 -6.21
CA GLY A 381 25.33 5.68 -5.70
C GLY A 381 25.66 6.83 -4.73
N GLN A 382 26.88 6.77 -4.17
CA GLN A 382 27.47 7.77 -3.26
C GLN A 382 27.90 9.04 -4.03
N THR A 383 27.05 9.58 -4.89
CA THR A 383 27.27 10.96 -5.32
C THR A 383 27.09 11.85 -4.08
N ASP A 384 27.97 12.82 -3.86
CA ASP A 384 27.94 13.63 -2.62
C ASP A 384 26.61 14.39 -2.45
N SER A 385 25.83 14.53 -3.53
CA SER A 385 24.46 15.08 -3.53
C SER A 385 23.69 14.65 -4.80
N PRO A 386 23.08 13.45 -4.85
CA PRO A 386 22.23 13.07 -5.97
C PRO A 386 21.01 13.99 -6.02
N ALA A 387 20.59 14.36 -7.23
CA ALA A 387 19.33 15.05 -7.42
C ALA A 387 18.19 14.18 -6.89
N LYS A 388 17.32 14.76 -6.04
CA LYS A 388 16.14 14.07 -5.53
C LYS A 388 15.22 13.73 -6.71
N MET A 389 14.80 12.48 -6.78
CA MET A 389 13.89 12.01 -7.84
C MET A 389 12.42 12.32 -7.52
N PHE A 390 12.08 12.31 -6.22
CA PHE A 390 10.70 12.37 -5.74
C PHE A 390 10.49 13.62 -4.88
N ASN A 391 9.33 14.26 -5.02
CA ASN A 391 8.93 15.39 -4.19
C ASN A 391 8.49 14.94 -2.80
N GLU A 392 7.55 14.00 -2.74
CA GLU A 392 7.00 13.49 -1.48
C GLU A 392 6.90 11.96 -1.56
N VAL A 393 7.30 11.28 -0.49
CA VAL A 393 7.03 9.85 -0.28
C VAL A 393 6.17 9.70 0.97
N VAL A 394 4.92 9.33 0.78
CA VAL A 394 3.97 9.05 1.85
C VAL A 394 3.89 7.54 2.10
N LEU A 395 4.16 7.18 3.35
CA LEU A 395 4.10 5.81 3.85
C LEU A 395 2.92 5.72 4.82
N ALA A 396 1.76 5.33 4.31
CA ALA A 396 0.52 5.27 5.08
C ALA A 396 0.37 3.90 5.76
N ALA A 397 0.36 3.90 7.10
CA ALA A 397 0.22 2.73 7.96
C ALA A 397 1.13 1.55 7.53
N PRO A 398 2.46 1.75 7.38
CA PRO A 398 3.33 0.76 6.75
C PRO A 398 3.31 -0.59 7.46
N ASP A 399 2.85 -1.62 6.75
CA ASP A 399 2.98 -3.01 7.16
C ASP A 399 4.38 -3.53 6.80
N VAL A 400 5.41 -2.92 7.41
CA VAL A 400 6.82 -3.34 7.32
C VAL A 400 7.30 -3.57 8.75
N ASP A 401 8.16 -4.56 8.96
CA ASP A 401 8.76 -4.77 10.28
C ASP A 401 9.48 -3.50 10.72
N ALA A 402 9.27 -3.05 11.96
CA ALA A 402 9.75 -1.74 12.42
C ALA A 402 11.28 -1.63 12.38
N ASP A 403 12.01 -2.72 12.66
CA ASP A 403 13.47 -2.71 12.66
C ASP A 403 14.01 -2.82 11.24
N VAL A 404 13.38 -3.65 10.38
CA VAL A 404 13.67 -3.66 8.94
C VAL A 404 13.40 -2.29 8.30
N PHE A 405 12.33 -1.61 8.72
CA PHE A 405 11.98 -0.29 8.23
C PHE A 405 13.06 0.74 8.60
N LYS A 406 13.47 0.79 9.88
CA LYS A 406 14.58 1.64 10.32
C LYS A 406 15.86 1.37 9.54
N GLN A 407 16.20 0.09 9.33
CA GLN A 407 17.37 -0.29 8.55
C GLN A 407 17.29 0.22 7.11
N ARG A 408 16.15 0.11 6.43
CA ARG A 408 15.98 0.60 5.04
C ARG A 408 16.03 2.12 4.95
N ILE A 409 15.43 2.80 5.91
CA ILE A 409 15.27 4.26 5.89
C ILE A 409 16.56 4.96 6.35
N VAL A 410 17.22 4.48 7.41
CA VAL A 410 18.39 5.15 8.01
C VAL A 410 19.71 4.70 7.38
N SER A 411 19.84 3.43 6.98
CA SER A 411 21.14 2.93 6.53
C SER A 411 21.53 3.56 5.20
N LYS A 412 22.77 4.06 5.12
CA LYS A 412 23.30 4.64 3.87
C LYS A 412 23.46 3.57 2.78
N PRO A 413 23.07 3.86 1.51
CA PRO A 413 22.35 5.05 1.07
C PRO A 413 20.88 5.03 1.54
N SER A 414 20.43 6.14 2.12
CA SER A 414 19.10 6.27 2.75
C SER A 414 18.01 6.48 1.70
N ILE A 415 16.78 6.03 1.95
CA ILE A 415 15.59 6.40 1.15
C ILE A 415 15.38 7.92 1.12
N MET A 416 15.83 8.66 2.15
CA MET A 416 15.80 10.12 2.14
C MET A 416 16.69 10.71 1.06
N ASN A 417 17.63 9.95 0.48
CA ASN A 417 18.48 10.44 -0.62
C ASN A 417 17.72 10.60 -1.94
N VAL A 418 16.61 9.87 -2.13
CA VAL A 418 15.84 9.90 -3.39
C VAL A 418 14.62 10.82 -3.33
N ALA A 419 14.22 11.29 -2.15
CA ALA A 419 13.04 12.13 -1.95
C ALA A 419 13.37 13.47 -1.25
N ASN A 420 12.62 14.53 -1.57
CA ASN A 420 12.72 15.79 -0.82
C ASN A 420 12.13 15.65 0.59
N ARG A 421 10.99 14.94 0.71
CA ARG A 421 10.28 14.69 1.97
C ARG A 421 9.77 13.26 2.04
N VAL A 422 9.74 12.72 3.26
CA VAL A 422 9.16 11.42 3.59
C VAL A 422 8.21 11.61 4.76
N THR A 423 6.93 11.30 4.56
CA THR A 423 5.89 11.37 5.59
C THR A 423 5.44 9.95 5.96
N LEU A 424 5.42 9.62 7.26
CA LEU A 424 4.91 8.34 7.77
C LEU A 424 3.65 8.58 8.60
N TYR A 425 2.53 7.99 8.19
CA TYR A 425 1.32 7.99 9.02
C TYR A 425 1.26 6.69 9.84
N ALA A 426 1.25 6.81 11.17
CA ALA A 426 1.15 5.69 12.11
C ALA A 426 -0.15 5.73 12.91
N SER A 427 -0.75 4.57 13.18
CA SER A 427 -2.00 4.46 13.92
C SER A 427 -1.99 3.28 14.88
N SER A 428 -2.52 3.50 16.09
CA SER A 428 -2.77 2.44 17.07
C SER A 428 -4.11 1.74 16.87
N ASN A 429 -5.02 2.30 16.05
CA ASN A 429 -6.36 1.76 15.81
C ASN A 429 -6.47 0.91 14.52
N ASP A 430 -5.35 0.66 13.83
CA ASP A 430 -5.35 -0.09 12.57
C ASP A 430 -5.50 -1.61 12.82
N LYS A 431 -6.71 -2.13 12.58
CA LYS A 431 -7.04 -3.55 12.69
C LYS A 431 -6.24 -4.44 11.73
N ALA A 432 -5.81 -3.91 10.58
CA ALA A 432 -4.99 -4.66 9.62
C ALA A 432 -3.55 -4.81 10.14
N LEU A 433 -2.99 -3.78 10.78
CA LEU A 433 -1.69 -3.89 11.45
C LEU A 433 -1.74 -4.81 12.68
N LEU A 434 -2.83 -4.79 13.45
CA LEU A 434 -3.03 -5.75 14.56
C LEU A 434 -3.09 -7.20 14.05
N MET A 435 -3.75 -7.43 12.91
CA MET A 435 -3.76 -8.74 12.24
C MET A 435 -2.35 -9.14 11.77
N SER A 436 -1.60 -8.23 11.15
CA SER A 436 -0.22 -8.48 10.74
C SER A 436 0.67 -8.80 11.94
N LYS A 437 0.65 -7.99 13.01
CA LYS A 437 1.41 -8.24 14.23
C LYS A 437 1.10 -9.61 14.83
N ARG A 438 -0.17 -10.02 14.83
CA ARG A 438 -0.58 -11.35 15.32
C ARG A 438 0.00 -12.49 14.49
N VAL A 439 0.19 -12.29 13.19
CA VAL A 439 0.79 -13.30 12.29
C VAL A 439 2.32 -13.33 12.43
N HIS A 440 2.99 -12.17 12.52
CA HIS A 440 4.46 -12.09 12.44
C HIS A 440 5.15 -12.06 13.80
N GLY A 441 4.45 -11.71 14.89
CA GLY A 441 5.02 -11.58 16.23
C GLY A 441 5.86 -10.32 16.48
N PHE A 442 6.12 -9.50 15.45
CA PHE A 442 6.93 -8.28 15.55
C PHE A 442 6.11 -7.01 15.28
N ARG A 443 6.60 -5.89 15.80
CA ARG A 443 5.99 -4.57 15.63
C ARG A 443 6.10 -4.10 14.18
N ARG A 444 5.05 -3.46 13.68
CA ARG A 444 5.02 -2.85 12.34
C ARG A 444 5.35 -1.36 12.42
N ALA A 445 5.99 -0.84 11.39
CA ALA A 445 6.40 0.56 11.32
C ALA A 445 5.22 1.55 11.34
N GLY A 446 4.02 1.10 10.95
CA GLY A 446 2.80 1.88 11.04
C GLY A 446 2.08 1.84 12.39
N GLU A 447 2.57 1.07 13.37
CA GLU A 447 1.99 1.06 14.73
C GLU A 447 2.37 2.34 15.48
N SER A 448 1.40 2.94 16.17
CA SER A 448 1.62 4.08 17.07
C SER A 448 1.77 3.65 18.55
N GLY A 449 1.77 4.60 19.49
CA GLY A 449 1.97 4.37 20.93
C GLY A 449 3.42 3.99 21.24
N ASP A 450 3.62 3.02 22.14
CA ASP A 450 4.97 2.54 22.55
C ASP A 450 5.80 1.94 21.39
N GLY A 451 5.16 1.69 20.24
CA GLY A 451 5.79 1.18 19.02
C GLY A 451 6.09 2.24 17.96
N LEU A 452 5.79 3.52 18.22
CA LEU A 452 5.91 4.58 17.22
C LEU A 452 7.34 4.69 16.68
N VAL A 453 7.48 4.63 15.36
CA VAL A 453 8.77 4.76 14.67
C VAL A 453 9.03 6.23 14.33
N VAL A 454 9.95 6.85 15.05
CA VAL A 454 10.42 8.23 14.78
C VAL A 454 11.87 8.16 14.33
N ILE A 455 12.17 8.73 13.17
CA ILE A 455 13.48 8.65 12.51
C ILE A 455 13.87 10.06 12.01
N PRO A 456 15.14 10.49 12.15
CA PRO A 456 15.58 11.76 11.58
C PRO A 456 15.25 11.86 10.09
N GLY A 457 14.70 12.99 9.64
CA GLY A 457 14.36 13.22 8.22
C GLY A 457 13.06 12.54 7.74
N VAL A 458 12.30 11.90 8.62
CA VAL A 458 10.93 11.44 8.35
C VAL A 458 9.94 12.24 9.20
N ASP A 459 8.94 12.83 8.56
CA ASP A 459 7.79 13.41 9.25
C ASP A 459 6.88 12.26 9.73
N THR A 460 7.13 11.76 10.93
CA THR A 460 6.25 10.76 11.59
C THR A 460 5.02 11.45 12.16
N ILE A 461 3.84 11.03 11.73
CA ILE A 461 2.55 11.59 12.12
C ILE A 461 1.69 10.52 12.76
N ASP A 462 1.42 10.67 14.05
CA ASP A 462 0.46 9.85 14.80
C ASP A 462 -0.96 10.28 14.48
N VAL A 463 -1.66 9.39 13.81
CA VAL A 463 -3.05 9.51 13.37
C VAL A 463 -3.97 8.60 14.21
N SER A 464 -3.54 8.16 15.39
CA SER A 464 -4.36 7.36 16.31
C SER A 464 -5.61 8.08 16.83
N GLN A 465 -5.55 9.41 16.92
CA GLN A 465 -6.71 10.23 17.33
C GLN A 465 -7.74 10.39 16.21
N ILE A 466 -7.40 9.90 15.02
CA ILE A 466 -8.28 9.82 13.88
C ILE A 466 -8.81 8.39 13.82
N ASP A 467 -10.09 8.24 13.56
CA ASP A 467 -10.64 6.94 13.21
C ASP A 467 -10.12 6.54 11.81
N LEU A 468 -9.06 5.74 11.79
CA LEU A 468 -8.49 5.16 10.57
C LEU A 468 -9.04 3.77 10.30
N SER A 469 -10.26 3.45 10.74
CA SER A 469 -10.94 2.17 10.45
C SER A 469 -11.30 1.96 8.95
N ILE A 470 -10.46 2.48 8.06
CA ILE A 470 -10.59 2.60 6.61
C ILE A 470 -10.43 1.25 5.88
N LEU A 471 -9.98 0.16 6.52
CA LEU A 471 -9.64 -1.07 5.79
C LEU A 471 -10.17 -2.39 6.38
N GLY A 472 -11.19 -2.35 7.23
CA GLY A 472 -11.68 -3.54 7.93
C GLY A 472 -13.19 -3.61 8.04
N HIS A 473 -13.86 -3.80 6.89
CA HIS A 473 -15.30 -4.00 6.68
C HIS A 473 -16.16 -2.74 6.61
N ASN A 474 -16.66 -2.46 5.40
CA ASN A 474 -17.94 -1.80 5.09
C ASN A 474 -18.31 -0.58 5.94
N TYR A 475 -18.03 0.59 5.38
CA TYR A 475 -18.68 1.89 5.59
C TYR A 475 -18.40 2.64 6.90
N TYR A 476 -18.12 3.94 6.69
CA TYR A 476 -18.06 5.07 7.60
C TYR A 476 -16.81 5.15 8.48
N GLY A 477 -15.86 5.96 8.04
CA GLY A 477 -14.64 6.29 8.75
C GLY A 477 -13.69 7.14 7.90
N ASP A 478 -14.24 8.12 7.22
CA ASP A 478 -13.58 9.01 6.29
C ASP A 478 -12.87 10.09 7.06
N ASN A 479 -11.56 10.23 6.85
CA ASN A 479 -10.88 11.38 7.42
C ASN A 479 -10.44 12.37 6.35
N GLN A 480 -11.35 13.31 6.08
CA GLN A 480 -11.08 14.59 5.42
C GLN A 480 -9.75 15.21 5.89
N ALA A 481 -9.39 15.10 7.17
CA ALA A 481 -8.14 15.67 7.67
C ALA A 481 -6.89 15.00 7.06
N ILE A 482 -6.90 13.68 6.81
CA ILE A 482 -5.77 13.01 6.12
C ILE A 482 -5.70 13.45 4.67
N ILE A 483 -6.83 13.55 3.96
CA ILE A 483 -6.83 14.00 2.57
C ILE A 483 -6.33 15.46 2.46
N GLN A 484 -6.76 16.33 3.37
CA GLN A 484 -6.26 17.70 3.46
C GLN A 484 -4.76 17.76 3.79
N ASP A 485 -4.27 16.83 4.62
CA ASP A 485 -2.85 16.68 4.93
C ASP A 485 -2.03 16.19 3.74
N LEU A 486 -2.53 15.23 2.97
CA LEU A 486 -1.93 14.80 1.71
C LEU A 486 -1.85 15.97 0.71
N LYS A 487 -2.94 16.74 0.56
CA LYS A 487 -2.96 17.98 -0.25
C LYS A 487 -1.86 18.95 0.21
N HIS A 488 -1.70 19.13 1.52
CA HIS A 488 -0.67 20.01 2.07
C HIS A 488 0.76 19.51 1.85
N ALA A 489 1.01 18.21 2.03
CA ALA A 489 2.33 17.61 1.87
C ALA A 489 2.76 17.51 0.39
N MET A 490 1.86 17.06 -0.48
CA MET A 490 2.17 16.74 -1.88
C MET A 490 2.03 17.96 -2.79
N ILE A 491 0.91 18.67 -2.73
CA ILE A 491 0.55 19.75 -3.67
C ILE A 491 1.07 21.09 -3.15
N LEU A 492 0.78 21.43 -1.89
CA LEU A 492 1.24 22.69 -1.28
C LEU A 492 2.69 22.62 -0.76
N ARG A 493 3.31 21.43 -0.79
CA ARG A 493 4.71 21.17 -0.42
C ARG A 493 5.09 21.71 0.96
N LYS A 494 4.16 21.63 1.91
CA LYS A 494 4.34 22.10 3.29
C LYS A 494 4.99 21.02 4.16
N ASP A 495 6.06 21.39 4.85
CA ASP A 495 6.64 20.56 5.92
C ASP A 495 5.62 20.35 7.04
N ALA A 496 5.75 19.28 7.84
CA ALA A 496 4.80 19.01 8.93
C ALA A 496 4.58 20.19 9.90
N GLY A 497 5.62 20.98 10.19
CA GLY A 497 5.50 22.18 11.02
C GLY A 497 4.68 23.32 10.43
N GLN A 498 4.44 23.30 9.12
CA GLN A 498 3.63 24.30 8.41
C GLN A 498 2.16 23.86 8.24
N ARG A 499 1.82 22.62 8.62
CA ARG A 499 0.46 22.06 8.51
C ARG A 499 -0.31 22.36 9.80
N GLN A 500 -1.27 23.29 9.72
CA GLN A 500 -1.85 23.97 10.89
C GLN A 500 -2.61 23.07 11.88
N TRP A 501 -3.07 21.89 11.47
CA TRP A 501 -3.72 20.90 12.33
C TRP A 501 -2.73 19.99 13.06
N LEU A 502 -1.46 19.97 12.66
CA LEU A 502 -0.45 19.15 13.33
C LEU A 502 0.12 19.88 14.55
N ARG A 503 0.45 19.11 15.58
CA ARG A 503 1.19 19.58 16.75
C ARG A 503 2.42 18.71 16.92
N ALA A 504 3.56 19.35 17.18
CA ALA A 504 4.79 18.64 17.51
C ALA A 504 4.73 18.08 18.93
N MET A 505 5.26 16.88 19.13
CA MET A 505 5.55 16.30 20.43
C MET A 505 7.00 15.83 20.43
N ASP A 506 7.72 16.15 21.50
CA ASP A 506 9.10 15.72 21.69
C ASP A 506 9.16 14.19 21.85
N PHE A 507 10.22 13.60 21.31
CA PHE A 507 10.57 12.19 21.35
C PHE A 507 12.02 12.03 21.81
N ALA A 508 12.49 10.79 21.99
CA ALA A 508 13.87 10.51 22.37
C ALA A 508 14.88 11.12 21.39
N ASP A 509 16.09 11.40 21.87
CA ASP A 509 17.23 11.91 21.10
C ASP A 509 16.95 13.23 20.34
N GLU A 510 16.22 14.15 20.98
CA GLU A 510 15.80 15.46 20.43
C GLU A 510 14.91 15.36 19.17
N LEU A 511 14.46 14.15 18.82
CA LEU A 511 13.53 13.95 17.72
C LEU A 511 12.14 14.44 18.09
N LYS A 512 11.34 14.71 17.07
CA LYS A 512 9.95 15.11 17.22
C LYS A 512 9.08 14.26 16.32
N TYR A 513 7.86 14.01 16.77
CA TYR A 513 6.80 13.49 15.92
C TYR A 513 5.61 14.45 15.96
N TRP A 514 4.70 14.27 15.01
CA TRP A 514 3.53 15.11 14.86
C TRP A 514 2.28 14.31 15.20
N PHE A 515 1.24 14.96 15.68
CA PHE A 515 -0.04 14.30 15.95
C PHE A 515 -1.20 15.25 15.73
N TYR A 516 -2.39 14.66 15.55
CA TYR A 516 -3.65 15.40 15.52
C TYR A 516 -4.18 15.58 16.96
N PRO A 517 -4.28 16.83 17.46
CA PRO A 517 -4.85 17.07 18.78
C PRO A 517 -6.35 16.75 18.77
N LYS A 518 -6.85 16.18 19.87
CA LYS A 518 -8.27 15.78 20.06
C LYS A 518 -9.32 16.89 19.85
N SER A 519 -8.90 18.15 19.67
CA SER A 519 -9.78 19.32 19.57
C SER A 519 -9.71 20.05 18.22
N VAL A 520 -9.07 19.48 17.19
CA VAL A 520 -8.98 20.12 15.86
C VAL A 520 -9.35 19.09 14.79
N GLY A 521 -10.63 18.73 14.73
CA GLY A 521 -11.23 18.46 13.42
C GLY A 521 -11.22 19.79 12.63
N PRO A 522 -11.14 19.77 11.30
CA PRO A 522 -11.27 21.00 10.53
C PRO A 522 -12.58 21.68 10.93
N SER A 523 -12.48 22.87 11.52
CA SER A 523 -13.66 23.70 11.81
C SER A 523 -14.33 23.99 10.47
N PRO A 524 -15.65 23.74 10.32
CA PRO A 524 -16.39 24.09 9.11
C PRO A 524 -16.67 25.59 9.08
N GLU A 525 -15.64 26.43 9.16
CA GLU A 525 -15.76 27.88 9.02
C GLU A 525 -14.45 28.44 8.48
N VAL A 526 -14.43 28.78 7.18
CA VAL A 526 -14.28 30.15 6.64
C VAL A 526 -14.76 30.10 5.17
N PRO A 527 -15.49 31.13 4.68
CA PRO A 527 -16.43 31.05 3.54
C PRO A 527 -15.83 30.74 2.17
#